data_AF-A0A5J5DJ39-F1
#
_entry.id   AF-A0A5J5DJ39-F1
#
_cell.length_a   1.000
_cell.length_b   1.000
_cell.length_c   1.000
_cell.angle_alpha   90.00
_cell.angle_beta   90.00
_cell.angle_gamma   90.00
#
_symmetry.space_group_name_H-M   'P 1'
#
loop_
_entity.id
_entity.type
_entity.pdbx_description
1 polymer ?
#
loop_
_entity_poly.entity_id
_entity_poly.type
_entity_poly.pdbx_seq_one_letter_code
_entity_poly.pdbx_strand_id
1 'polypeptide(L)'
;MGTPAKLRIIFGDDDIRKLILPAGIPSSLTDLICAIRDSFDIPGDFSVHYQDMDFNGSFNGLYGWQQRMKWKMGNYRAKLRGRQLACPELEVNSLKRQRSNENGSSKGIKKPKKAEVNYLPPLPIGDTEATLEKERVDMLQEIKKKNNERIISEKMERSFSFRRQEVIKEEFKRITTEFGISLQREAQCFLI
;
A
#
# COMPACT_ATOMS: atom_id res chain seq x y z
N MET A 1 -21.46 -30.37 33.59
CA MET A 1 -20.45 -31.37 33.21
C MET A 1 -19.75 -30.87 31.96
N GLY A 2 -18.53 -30.35 32.06
CA GLY A 2 -17.78 -29.84 30.92
C GLY A 2 -17.35 -30.98 29.99
N THR A 3 -17.34 -30.74 28.68
CA THR A 3 -16.85 -31.72 27.70
C THR A 3 -15.33 -31.85 27.81
N PRO A 4 -14.76 -33.07 27.87
CA PRO A 4 -13.32 -33.24 27.97
C PRO A 4 -12.62 -32.60 26.77
N ALA A 5 -11.58 -31.82 27.03
CA ALA A 5 -10.84 -31.10 26.00
C ALA A 5 -9.43 -31.67 25.84
N LYS A 6 -8.94 -31.71 24.60
CA LYS A 6 -7.61 -32.18 24.26
C LYS A 6 -6.82 -31.05 23.63
N LEU A 7 -5.72 -30.66 24.27
CA LEU A 7 -4.84 -29.61 23.80
C LEU A 7 -3.50 -30.21 23.36
N ARG A 8 -2.94 -29.67 22.28
CA ARG A 8 -1.59 -29.97 21.83
C ARG A 8 -0.68 -28.86 22.36
N ILE A 9 0.27 -29.22 23.21
CA ILE A 9 1.26 -28.31 23.78
C ILE A 9 2.60 -28.58 23.10
N ILE A 10 3.30 -27.52 22.71
CA ILE A 10 4.56 -27.59 21.97
C ILE A 10 5.61 -26.87 22.82
N PHE A 11 6.60 -27.62 23.28
CA PHE A 11 7.78 -27.17 24.00
C PHE A 11 8.95 -27.12 23.01
N GLY A 12 9.38 -25.92 22.62
CA GLY A 12 10.46 -25.76 21.63
C GLY A 12 10.14 -26.38 20.27
N ASP A 13 11.18 -26.70 19.49
CA ASP A 13 11.02 -27.15 18.10
C ASP A 13 10.63 -28.64 17.96
N ASP A 14 10.96 -29.49 18.95
CA ASP A 14 10.83 -30.96 18.83
C ASP A 14 10.01 -31.67 19.93
N ASP A 15 9.55 -30.98 20.98
CA ASP A 15 8.80 -31.63 22.06
C ASP A 15 7.31 -31.25 22.00
N ILE A 16 6.47 -32.21 21.62
CA ILE A 16 5.04 -32.00 21.41
C ILE A 16 4.26 -32.99 22.26
N ARG A 17 3.53 -32.47 23.25
CA ARG A 17 2.79 -33.26 24.22
C ARG A 17 1.30 -32.98 24.15
N LYS A 18 0.50 -33.97 24.54
CA LYS A 18 -0.96 -33.87 24.57
C LYS A 18 -1.39 -33.66 26.01
N LEU A 19 -2.10 -32.57 26.28
CA LEU A 19 -2.78 -32.33 27.53
C LEU A 19 -4.24 -32.76 27.40
N ILE A 20 -4.73 -33.56 28.34
CA ILE A 20 -6.13 -33.94 28.42
C ILE A 20 -6.71 -33.25 29.64
N LEU A 21 -7.73 -32.43 29.42
CA LEU A 21 -8.46 -31.72 30.46
C LEU A 21 -9.79 -32.44 30.67
N PRO A 22 -9.91 -33.31 31.69
CA PRO A 22 -11.09 -34.14 31.88
C PRO A 22 -12.34 -33.31 32.22
N ALA A 23 -12.17 -32.16 32.87
CA ALA A 23 -13.25 -31.24 33.20
C ALA A 23 -13.61 -30.26 32.07
N GLY A 24 -12.89 -30.28 30.94
CA GLY A 24 -13.00 -29.32 29.86
C GLY A 24 -12.06 -28.11 30.00
N ILE A 25 -12.14 -27.18 29.05
CA ILE A 25 -11.28 -25.99 29.02
C ILE A 25 -11.67 -25.07 30.19
N PRO A 26 -10.73 -24.69 31.08
CA PRO A 26 -11.01 -23.77 32.18
C PRO A 26 -11.51 -22.42 31.67
N SER A 27 -12.33 -21.73 32.46
CA SER A 27 -12.84 -20.39 32.13
C SER A 27 -11.79 -19.28 32.34
N SER A 28 -10.71 -19.56 33.08
CA SER A 28 -9.62 -18.62 33.34
C SER A 28 -8.27 -19.11 32.81
N LEU A 29 -7.46 -18.16 32.32
CA LEU A 29 -6.10 -18.43 31.87
C LEU A 29 -5.20 -18.89 33.03
N THR A 30 -5.42 -18.40 34.24
CA THR A 30 -4.66 -18.80 35.44
C THR A 30 -4.81 -20.29 35.72
N ASP A 31 -6.04 -20.78 35.64
CA ASP A 31 -6.37 -22.18 35.94
C ASP A 31 -5.82 -23.10 34.86
N LEU A 32 -5.81 -22.64 33.60
CA LEU A 32 -5.15 -23.34 32.50
C LEU A 32 -3.64 -23.40 32.70
N ILE A 33 -3.00 -22.29 33.11
CA ILE A 33 -1.57 -22.25 33.40
C ILE A 33 -1.22 -23.20 34.56
N CYS A 34 -2.02 -23.20 35.64
CA CYS A 34 -1.86 -24.15 36.74
C CYS A 34 -1.98 -25.60 36.27
N ALA A 35 -3.01 -25.94 35.50
CA ALA A 35 -3.20 -27.30 34.99
C ALA A 35 -2.03 -27.76 34.09
N ILE A 36 -1.48 -26.85 33.27
CA ILE A 36 -0.30 -27.14 32.43
C ILE A 36 0.94 -27.35 33.32
N ARG A 37 1.15 -26.49 34.32
CA ARG A 37 2.29 -26.60 35.25
C ARG A 37 2.24 -27.92 36.02
N ASP A 38 1.08 -28.27 36.58
CA ASP A 38 0.91 -29.50 37.36
C ASP A 38 1.05 -30.76 36.50
N SER A 39 0.65 -30.70 35.22
CA SER A 39 0.71 -31.87 34.33
C SER A 39 2.10 -32.13 33.75
N PHE A 40 2.92 -31.09 33.57
CA PHE A 40 4.21 -31.17 32.87
C PHE A 40 5.42 -30.82 33.74
N ASP A 41 5.21 -30.46 35.01
CA ASP A 41 6.24 -30.13 36.01
C ASP A 41 7.27 -29.11 35.49
N ILE A 42 6.77 -28.02 34.90
CA ILE A 42 7.60 -27.00 34.26
C ILE A 42 8.13 -26.05 35.34
N PRO A 43 9.46 -25.97 35.56
CA PRO A 43 10.04 -25.02 36.50
C PRO A 43 10.06 -23.62 35.89
N GLY A 44 9.16 -22.74 36.36
CA GLY A 44 9.17 -21.31 36.03
C GLY A 44 7.86 -20.76 35.44
N ASP A 45 7.92 -19.49 35.07
CA ASP A 45 6.84 -18.82 34.34
C ASP A 45 7.00 -19.02 32.84
N PHE A 46 5.90 -19.34 32.17
CA PHE A 46 5.86 -19.57 30.72
C PHE A 46 4.73 -18.76 30.09
N SER A 47 4.92 -18.39 28.83
CA SER A 47 3.88 -17.75 28.01
C SER A 47 3.12 -18.80 27.21
N VAL A 48 1.79 -18.75 27.26
CA VAL A 48 0.94 -19.57 26.41
C VAL A 48 0.65 -18.81 25.12
N HIS A 49 1.05 -19.40 24.00
CA HIS A 49 0.72 -18.89 22.67
C HIS A 49 -0.36 -19.77 22.04
N TYR A 50 -1.40 -19.14 21.47
CA TYR A 50 -2.43 -19.83 20.71
C TYR A 50 -2.06 -19.85 19.23
N GLN A 51 -2.17 -21.03 18.60
CA GLN A 51 -2.00 -21.20 17.17
C GLN A 51 -3.34 -20.99 16.48
N ASP A 52 -3.49 -19.87 15.78
CA ASP A 52 -4.64 -19.59 14.95
C ASP A 52 -4.52 -20.32 13.60
N MET A 53 -5.54 -21.11 13.25
CA MET A 53 -5.58 -21.89 12.00
C MET A 53 -5.54 -21.01 10.75
N ASP A 54 -5.99 -19.76 10.82
CA ASP A 54 -5.93 -18.81 9.71
C ASP A 54 -4.49 -18.34 9.40
N PHE A 55 -3.54 -18.63 10.29
CA PHE A 55 -2.14 -18.19 10.22
C PHE A 55 -1.14 -19.35 10.07
N ASN A 56 -1.62 -20.52 9.62
CA ASN A 56 -0.81 -21.62 9.07
C ASN A 56 0.42 -22.01 9.92
N GLY A 57 0.28 -22.01 11.25
CA GLY A 57 1.33 -22.45 12.18
C GLY A 57 2.47 -21.49 12.42
N SER A 58 2.27 -20.19 12.21
CA SER A 58 3.21 -19.20 12.69
C SER A 58 3.14 -19.07 14.22
N PHE A 59 4.14 -19.59 14.93
CA PHE A 59 4.27 -19.46 16.39
C PHE A 59 4.38 -17.99 16.86
N ASN A 60 4.80 -17.11 15.95
CA ASN A 60 4.83 -15.67 16.15
C ASN A 60 3.80 -15.01 15.24
N GLY A 61 2.63 -14.64 15.77
CA GLY A 61 1.54 -13.99 15.01
C GLY A 61 1.98 -12.82 14.12
N LEU A 62 3.13 -12.18 14.43
CA LEU A 62 3.77 -11.17 13.60
C LEU A 62 4.19 -11.66 12.20
N TYR A 63 4.83 -12.83 12.09
CA TYR A 63 5.26 -13.34 10.78
C TYR A 63 4.06 -13.76 9.94
N GLY A 64 3.07 -14.42 10.57
CA GLY A 64 1.77 -14.70 9.93
C GLY A 64 1.10 -13.42 9.40
N TRP A 65 1.07 -12.35 10.19
CA TRP A 65 0.51 -11.06 9.78
C TRP A 65 1.31 -10.39 8.64
N GLN A 66 2.65 -10.42 8.70
CA GLN A 66 3.51 -9.93 7.63
C GLN A 66 3.25 -10.67 6.31
N GLN A 67 3.15 -12.01 6.34
CA GLN A 67 2.81 -12.79 5.16
C GLN A 67 1.42 -12.44 4.65
N ARG A 68 0.41 -12.37 5.52
CA ARG A 68 -0.96 -11.99 5.14
C ARG A 68 -1.00 -10.63 4.44
N MET A 69 -0.28 -9.63 4.96
CA MET A 69 -0.16 -8.32 4.33
C MET A 69 0.54 -8.39 2.97
N LYS A 70 1.63 -9.16 2.86
CA LYS A 70 2.32 -9.41 1.60
C LYS A 70 1.38 -10.03 0.56
N TRP A 71 0.60 -11.04 0.94
CA TRP A 71 -0.41 -11.69 0.09
C TRP A 71 -1.52 -10.73 -0.33
N LYS A 72 -2.08 -9.97 0.62
CA LYS A 72 -3.16 -9.00 0.36
C LYS A 72 -2.69 -7.90 -0.60
N MET A 73 -1.50 -7.35 -0.36
CA MET A 73 -0.88 -6.36 -1.25
C MET A 73 -0.50 -6.95 -2.60
N GLY A 74 -0.05 -8.20 -2.65
CA GLY A 74 0.21 -8.92 -3.89
C GLY A 74 -1.04 -9.10 -4.73
N ASN A 75 -2.14 -9.55 -4.12
CA ASN A 75 -3.45 -9.69 -4.76
C ASN A 75 -4.00 -8.34 -5.25
N TYR A 76 -3.92 -7.31 -4.41
CA TYR A 76 -4.33 -5.95 -4.76
C TYR A 76 -3.55 -5.43 -5.98
N ARG A 77 -2.22 -5.53 -5.98
CA ARG A 77 -1.38 -5.15 -7.14
C ARG A 77 -1.71 -5.98 -8.38
N ALA A 78 -2.03 -7.27 -8.23
CA ALA A 78 -2.44 -8.10 -9.36
C ALA A 78 -3.78 -7.63 -9.95
N LYS A 79 -4.78 -7.32 -9.10
CA LYS A 79 -6.07 -6.75 -9.51
C LYS A 79 -5.93 -5.40 -10.21
N LEU A 80 -5.05 -4.52 -9.69
CA LEU A 80 -4.72 -3.25 -10.33
C LEU A 80 -4.12 -3.46 -11.73
N ARG A 81 -3.15 -4.38 -11.88
CA ARG A 81 -2.55 -4.68 -13.19
C ARG A 81 -3.55 -5.33 -14.16
N GLY A 82 -4.48 -6.13 -13.65
CA GLY A 82 -5.50 -6.81 -14.43
C GLY A 82 -6.73 -5.95 -14.75
N ARG A 83 -6.73 -4.65 -14.39
CA ARG A 83 -7.89 -3.74 -14.52
C ARG A 83 -9.18 -4.29 -13.91
N GLN A 84 -9.07 -5.16 -12.90
CA GLN A 84 -10.22 -5.71 -12.19
C GLN A 84 -10.79 -4.72 -11.17
N LEU A 85 -10.00 -3.70 -10.81
CA LEU A 85 -10.40 -2.55 -10.02
C LEU A 85 -10.25 -1.30 -10.89
N ALA A 86 -11.30 -0.50 -10.99
CA ALA A 86 -11.22 0.81 -11.63
C ALA A 86 -10.40 1.74 -10.73
N CYS A 87 -9.15 1.98 -11.11
CA CYS A 87 -8.28 2.97 -10.46
C CYS A 87 -7.67 3.84 -11.55
N PRO A 88 -8.43 4.83 -12.07
CA PRO A 88 -8.01 5.72 -13.15
C PRO A 88 -6.62 6.32 -12.91
N GLU A 89 -6.27 6.55 -11.64
CA GLU A 89 -5.00 7.13 -11.19
C GLU A 89 -3.76 6.34 -11.62
N LEU A 90 -3.91 5.03 -11.76
CA LEU A 90 -2.82 4.10 -12.04
C LEU A 90 -2.90 3.51 -13.45
N GLU A 91 -4.01 3.72 -14.17
CA GLU A 91 -4.21 3.16 -15.50
C GLU A 91 -3.20 3.68 -16.53
N VAL A 92 -2.76 4.93 -16.38
CA VAL A 92 -1.74 5.57 -17.22
C VAL A 92 -0.43 4.77 -17.31
N ASN A 93 -0.08 4.03 -16.25
CA ASN A 93 1.15 3.23 -16.21
C ASN A 93 1.02 1.88 -16.91
N SER A 94 -0.21 1.37 -17.04
CA SER A 94 -0.47 0.06 -17.65
C SER A 94 -0.38 0.11 -19.18
N LEU A 95 -0.83 1.21 -19.80
CA LEU A 95 -0.87 1.40 -21.26
C LEU A 95 0.53 1.44 -21.88
N LYS A 96 1.51 2.07 -21.20
CA LYS A 96 2.90 2.18 -21.69
C LYS A 96 3.59 0.82 -21.79
N ARG A 97 3.18 -0.15 -20.97
CA ARG A 97 3.71 -1.52 -20.97
C ARG A 97 3.16 -2.38 -22.11
N GLN A 98 2.01 -2.00 -22.71
CA GLN A 98 1.48 -2.67 -23.89
C GLN A 98 2.17 -2.17 -25.18
N ARG A 99 2.49 -0.87 -25.29
CA ARG A 99 3.22 -0.33 -26.47
C ARG A 99 4.59 -0.95 -26.69
N SER A 100 5.25 -1.44 -25.63
CA SER A 100 6.55 -2.12 -25.77
C SER A 100 6.46 -3.55 -26.31
N ASN A 101 5.26 -4.08 -26.57
CA ASN A 101 5.06 -5.49 -26.91
C ASN A 101 4.70 -5.74 -28.39
N GLU A 102 4.67 -4.71 -29.24
CA GLU A 102 4.41 -4.90 -30.66
C GLU A 102 5.65 -5.29 -31.48
N ASN A 103 6.87 -5.24 -30.93
CA ASN A 103 8.04 -5.81 -31.60
C ASN A 103 9.12 -6.24 -30.60
N GLY A 104 9.30 -7.56 -30.48
CA GLY A 104 10.57 -8.16 -30.07
C GLY A 104 10.82 -8.34 -28.56
N SER A 105 11.09 -9.58 -28.19
CA SER A 105 11.66 -10.03 -26.91
C SER A 105 12.72 -9.08 -26.32
N SER A 106 12.43 -8.45 -25.19
CA SER A 106 13.38 -7.58 -24.47
C SER A 106 14.26 -8.38 -23.48
N LYS A 107 15.09 -9.29 -24.01
CA LYS A 107 16.21 -9.86 -23.25
C LYS A 107 17.41 -8.91 -23.35
N GLY A 108 17.71 -8.16 -22.30
CA GLY A 108 18.99 -7.44 -22.15
C GLY A 108 18.91 -5.95 -21.80
N ILE A 109 17.74 -5.32 -21.82
CA ILE A 109 17.62 -3.91 -21.41
C ILE A 109 17.68 -3.84 -19.87
N LYS A 110 18.72 -3.20 -19.33
CA LYS A 110 18.79 -2.84 -17.90
C LYS A 110 17.52 -2.07 -17.55
N LYS A 111 16.68 -2.65 -16.71
CA LYS A 111 15.47 -1.97 -16.22
C LYS A 111 15.90 -0.70 -15.49
N PRO A 112 15.30 0.47 -15.76
CA PRO A 112 15.53 1.65 -14.96
C PRO A 112 15.25 1.32 -13.49
N LYS A 113 16.18 1.68 -12.59
CA LYS A 113 16.13 1.32 -11.15
C LYS A 113 14.96 1.97 -10.41
N LYS A 114 14.32 2.99 -11.00
CA LYS A 114 13.12 3.65 -10.49
C LYS A 114 12.11 3.74 -11.63
N ALA A 115 10.96 3.11 -11.45
CA ALA A 115 9.81 3.40 -12.29
C ALA A 115 9.20 4.69 -11.75
N GLU A 116 9.24 5.77 -12.54
CA GLU A 116 8.36 6.91 -12.29
C GLU A 116 6.93 6.40 -12.46
N VAL A 117 6.26 6.20 -11.33
CA VAL A 117 4.84 5.87 -11.32
C VAL A 117 4.12 7.16 -11.68
N ASN A 118 3.59 7.25 -12.89
CA ASN A 118 2.77 8.39 -13.26
C ASN A 118 1.50 8.34 -12.41
N TYR A 119 1.38 9.28 -11.47
CA TYR A 119 0.15 9.52 -10.74
C TYR A 119 -0.70 10.51 -11.53
N LEU A 120 -1.94 10.14 -11.87
CA LEU A 120 -2.90 11.01 -12.55
C LEU A 120 -4.23 11.07 -11.77
N PRO A 121 -4.40 11.98 -10.82
CA PRO A 121 -5.65 12.06 -10.06
C PRO A 121 -6.84 12.37 -10.97
N PRO A 122 -8.04 11.86 -10.66
CA PRO A 122 -9.26 12.25 -11.35
C PRO A 122 -9.52 13.75 -11.19
N LEU A 123 -10.32 14.30 -12.09
CA LEU A 123 -10.77 15.68 -11.95
C LEU A 123 -11.70 15.77 -10.71
N PRO A 124 -11.67 16.88 -9.96
CA PRO A 124 -12.57 17.09 -8.84
C PRO A 124 -14.02 16.95 -9.29
N ILE A 125 -14.86 16.41 -8.40
CA ILE A 125 -16.28 16.19 -8.68
C ILE A 125 -16.96 17.54 -8.91
N GLY A 126 -17.55 17.73 -10.10
CA GLY A 126 -18.23 18.97 -10.49
C GLY A 126 -17.38 19.92 -11.34
N ASP A 127 -16.08 19.68 -11.45
CA ASP A 127 -15.19 20.47 -12.30
C ASP A 127 -15.06 19.86 -13.71
N THR A 128 -15.11 20.72 -14.72
CA THR A 128 -14.82 20.35 -16.12
C THR A 128 -13.41 20.79 -16.51
N GLU A 129 -12.84 20.18 -17.55
CA GLU A 129 -11.53 20.60 -18.09
C GLU A 129 -11.50 22.11 -18.39
N ALA A 130 -12.59 22.68 -18.92
CA ALA A 130 -12.70 24.12 -19.20
C ALA A 130 -12.68 24.99 -17.93
N THR A 131 -13.30 24.52 -16.84
CA THR A 131 -13.30 25.24 -15.55
C THR A 131 -11.90 25.26 -14.94
N LEU A 132 -11.17 24.14 -15.04
CA LEU A 132 -9.82 24.02 -14.52
C LEU A 132 -8.79 24.76 -15.37
N GLU A 133 -9.00 24.84 -16.69
CA GLU A 133 -8.19 25.68 -17.56
C GLU A 133 -8.35 27.17 -17.21
N LYS A 134 -9.57 27.61 -16.90
CA LYS A 134 -9.81 28.96 -16.40
C LYS A 134 -9.05 29.22 -15.09
N GLU A 135 -9.12 28.30 -14.13
CA GLU A 135 -8.36 28.41 -12.87
C GLU A 135 -6.85 28.46 -13.11
N ARG A 136 -6.33 27.72 -14.10
CA ARG A 136 -4.93 27.75 -14.52
C ARG A 136 -4.55 29.13 -15.08
N VAL A 137 -5.38 29.71 -15.96
CA VAL A 137 -5.15 31.04 -16.52
C VAL A 137 -5.18 32.11 -15.43
N ASP A 138 -6.14 32.02 -14.50
CA ASP A 138 -6.23 32.94 -13.36
C ASP A 138 -4.99 32.85 -12.47
N MET A 139 -4.47 31.64 -12.21
CA MET A 139 -3.22 31.44 -11.46
C MET A 139 -2.04 32.16 -12.13
N LEU A 140 -1.91 32.10 -13.46
CA LEU A 140 -0.86 32.81 -14.19
C LEU A 140 -0.96 34.33 -14.07
N GLN A 141 -2.17 34.86 -13.89
CA GLN A 141 -2.36 36.29 -13.59
C GLN A 141 -1.97 36.61 -12.14
N GLU A 142 -2.27 35.74 -11.19
CA GLU A 142 -1.93 35.92 -9.78
C GLU A 142 -0.41 35.91 -9.53
N ILE A 143 0.36 35.11 -10.27
CA ILE A 143 1.82 35.05 -10.18
C ILE A 143 2.48 36.41 -10.52
N LYS A 144 1.82 37.25 -11.35
CA LYS A 144 2.35 38.57 -11.73
C LYS A 144 2.17 39.63 -10.65
N LYS A 145 1.38 39.35 -9.61
CA LYS A 145 1.05 40.28 -8.52
C LYS A 145 1.98 40.06 -7.32
N LYS A 146 2.21 41.10 -6.53
CA LYS A 146 3.00 41.02 -5.29
C LYS A 146 2.16 40.48 -4.13
N ASN A 147 2.76 39.72 -3.21
CA ASN A 147 2.16 39.18 -1.98
C ASN A 147 1.00 38.17 -2.17
N ASN A 148 0.99 37.41 -3.27
CA ASN A 148 -0.11 36.51 -3.62
C ASN A 148 0.17 35.01 -3.38
N GLU A 149 1.19 34.67 -2.59
CA GLU A 149 1.66 33.30 -2.40
C GLU A 149 0.56 32.32 -1.96
N ARG A 150 -0.29 32.73 -1.01
CA ARG A 150 -1.40 31.90 -0.53
C ARG A 150 -2.40 31.60 -1.64
N ILE A 151 -2.79 32.61 -2.41
CA ILE A 151 -3.75 32.49 -3.51
C ILE A 151 -3.17 31.58 -4.61
N ILE A 152 -1.88 31.74 -4.91
CA ILE A 152 -1.18 30.90 -5.87
C ILE A 152 -1.18 29.44 -5.40
N SER A 153 -0.91 29.18 -4.12
CA SER A 153 -0.94 27.83 -3.54
C SER A 153 -2.31 27.18 -3.67
N GLU A 154 -3.38 27.90 -3.31
CA GLU A 154 -4.76 27.40 -3.41
C GLU A 154 -5.14 27.11 -4.87
N LYS A 155 -4.75 27.97 -5.82
CA LYS A 155 -4.98 27.75 -7.26
C LYS A 155 -4.12 26.63 -7.85
N MET A 156 -2.91 26.44 -7.33
CA MET A 156 -2.02 25.33 -7.71
C MET A 156 -2.61 23.99 -7.32
N GLU A 157 -3.19 23.89 -6.12
CA GLU A 157 -3.87 22.68 -5.65
C GLU A 157 -5.10 22.37 -6.50
N ARG A 158 -5.98 23.36 -6.73
CA ARG A 158 -7.20 23.14 -7.53
C ARG A 158 -6.92 22.72 -8.97
N SER A 159 -5.86 23.26 -9.59
CA SER A 159 -5.49 22.94 -10.98
C SER A 159 -4.59 21.70 -11.12
N PHE A 160 -4.22 21.03 -10.03
CA PHE A 160 -3.23 19.96 -10.04
C PHE A 160 -3.60 18.79 -10.98
N SER A 161 -4.83 18.27 -10.88
CA SER A 161 -5.28 17.15 -11.72
C SER A 161 -5.22 17.48 -13.20
N PHE A 162 -5.63 18.70 -13.58
CA PHE A 162 -5.61 19.16 -14.97
C PHE A 162 -4.18 19.34 -15.50
N ARG A 163 -3.32 20.07 -14.77
CA ARG A 163 -1.90 20.22 -15.14
C ARG A 163 -1.19 18.87 -15.28
N ARG A 164 -1.56 17.90 -14.44
CA ARG A 164 -1.00 16.54 -14.52
C ARG A 164 -1.50 15.75 -15.73
N GLN A 165 -2.74 16.00 -16.18
CA GLN A 165 -3.23 15.45 -17.45
C GLN A 165 -2.44 15.97 -18.63
N GLU A 166 -2.08 17.26 -18.67
CA GLU A 166 -1.27 17.84 -19.76
C GLU A 166 0.11 17.17 -19.84
N VAL A 167 0.78 16.98 -18.70
CA VAL A 167 2.11 16.32 -18.64
C VAL A 167 2.07 14.85 -19.10
N ILE A 168 0.92 14.18 -18.97
CA ILE A 168 0.76 12.76 -19.28
C ILE A 168 0.14 12.50 -20.67
N LYS A 169 -0.85 13.31 -21.09
CA LYS A 169 -1.60 13.16 -22.35
C LYS A 169 -0.90 13.80 -23.54
N GLU A 170 -0.17 14.91 -23.35
CA GLU A 170 0.49 15.66 -24.41
C GLU A 170 2.02 15.56 -24.28
N GLU A 171 2.69 15.25 -25.40
CA GLU A 171 4.15 15.17 -25.44
C GLU A 171 4.80 16.48 -25.03
N PHE A 172 5.91 16.36 -24.29
CA PHE A 172 6.84 17.36 -23.76
C PHE A 172 7.40 18.40 -24.78
N LYS A 173 6.56 19.03 -25.61
CA LYS A 173 6.97 19.91 -26.71
C LYS A 173 6.46 21.35 -26.65
N ARG A 174 5.80 21.78 -25.57
CA ARG A 174 5.36 23.20 -25.44
C ARG A 174 5.81 23.95 -24.19
N ILE A 175 6.34 23.28 -23.17
CA ILE A 175 6.70 23.94 -21.89
C ILE A 175 8.14 24.50 -21.91
N THR A 176 9.01 24.03 -22.81
CA THR A 176 10.42 24.46 -22.87
C THR A 176 10.68 25.75 -23.61
N THR A 177 9.71 26.33 -24.33
CA THR A 177 9.98 27.53 -25.16
C THR A 177 9.73 28.86 -24.45
N GLU A 178 9.00 28.93 -23.33
CA GLU A 178 8.71 30.21 -22.67
C GLU A 178 9.03 30.30 -21.17
N PHE A 179 9.28 29.19 -20.47
CA PHE A 179 9.47 29.23 -19.00
C PHE A 179 10.66 28.41 -18.50
N GLY A 180 11.83 28.66 -19.07
CA GLY A 180 13.12 28.09 -18.64
C GLY A 180 13.58 28.42 -17.22
N ILE A 181 12.72 28.88 -16.30
CA ILE A 181 13.11 29.26 -14.93
C ILE A 181 12.23 28.60 -13.83
N SER A 182 11.06 28.01 -14.12
CA SER A 182 10.22 27.41 -13.04
C SER A 182 10.42 25.91 -12.81
N LEU A 183 10.98 25.17 -13.78
CA LEU A 183 11.18 23.72 -13.68
C LEU A 183 12.25 23.29 -12.65
N GLN A 184 13.09 24.21 -12.18
CA GLN A 184 14.03 23.89 -11.10
C GLN A 184 13.37 23.79 -9.72
N ARG A 185 12.16 24.34 -9.51
CA ARG A 185 11.44 24.21 -8.23
C ARG A 185 10.44 23.05 -8.21
N GLU A 186 9.84 22.67 -9.35
CA GLU A 186 8.98 21.47 -9.39
C GLU A 186 9.79 20.16 -9.27
N ALA A 187 11.06 20.14 -9.70
CA ALA A 187 11.95 18.99 -9.47
C ALA A 187 12.35 18.80 -7.98
N GLN A 188 12.07 19.78 -7.11
CA GLN A 188 12.44 19.74 -5.69
C GLN A 188 11.29 19.30 -4.77
N CYS A 189 10.04 19.31 -5.25
CA CYS A 189 8.88 18.86 -4.48
C CYS A 189 8.49 17.38 -4.71
N PHE A 190 9.14 16.68 -5.64
CA PHE A 190 8.94 15.23 -5.87
C PHE A 190 9.92 14.34 -5.07
N LEU A 191 10.67 14.91 -4.13
CA LEU A 191 11.51 14.21 -3.16
C LEU A 191 11.07 14.52 -1.73
N ILE A 192 9.86 14.08 -1.37
CA ILE A 192 9.50 13.66 -0.01
C ILE A 192 8.75 12.34 -0.14
#